data_AF-A0A9Q0WPZ4-F1
#
_entry.id   AF-A0A9Q0WPZ4-F1
#
_cell.length_a   1.000
_cell.length_b   1.000
_cell.length_c   1.000
_cell.angle_alpha   90.00
_cell.angle_beta   90.00
_cell.angle_gamma   90.00
#
_symmetry.space_group_name_H-M   'P 1'
#
loop_
_entity.id
_entity.type
_entity.pdbx_description
1 polymer ?
#
loop_
_entity_poly.entity_id
_entity_poly.type
_entity_poly.pdbx_seq_one_letter_code
_entity_poly.pdbx_strand_id
1 'polypeptide(L)'
;MVAEAWIVRMGSQVANVLSKSVHLHRSLTDSEISKLKNEILKSEGVRNLVSTDESYLLELALAEKLDDLNRVANVVSRLGKKCVEPALQGFEHVYGDIVDGVIDVRELGFLVKDMEGMVKKMERYVNATSNLYCELEVLNELEQSTKKFRQNQHEESRRVFEQKFIWQKQDVRHLKEISLWNQTYDKVVELLARTVCTIYARISAVFGESVLQKKGLGAVEGFCSSPPMKDECREVFRKYWWLPWFTKGFRATETGC
;
A
#
# COMPACT_ATOMS: atom_id res chain seq x y z
N MET A 1 8.80 -9.07 25.93
CA MET A 1 8.26 -7.70 26.12
C MET A 1 8.87 -6.66 25.17
N VAL A 2 10.20 -6.41 25.15
CA VAL A 2 10.77 -5.34 24.29
C VAL A 2 10.72 -5.67 22.79
N ALA A 3 10.91 -6.95 22.41
CA ALA A 3 10.75 -7.42 21.04
C ALA A 3 9.28 -7.33 20.56
N GLU A 4 8.31 -7.57 21.45
CA GLU A 4 6.88 -7.47 21.12
C GLU A 4 6.44 -6.01 20.95
N ALA A 5 6.96 -5.08 21.75
CA ALA A 5 6.67 -3.65 21.58
C ALA A 5 7.23 -3.08 20.26
N TRP A 6 8.40 -3.55 19.81
CA TRP A 6 8.96 -3.18 18.50
C TRP A 6 8.14 -3.75 17.34
N ILE A 7 7.71 -5.01 17.44
CA ILE A 7 6.85 -5.66 16.43
C ILE A 7 5.48 -4.98 16.36
N VAL A 8 4.88 -4.62 17.50
CA VAL A 8 3.59 -3.92 17.55
C VAL A 8 3.69 -2.51 16.96
N ARG A 9 4.73 -1.74 17.29
CA ARG A 9 4.93 -0.38 16.75
C ARG A 9 5.22 -0.38 15.26
N MET A 10 6.02 -1.32 14.77
CA MET A 10 6.30 -1.45 13.34
C MET A 10 5.07 -1.98 12.60
N GLY A 11 4.39 -2.98 13.15
CA GLY A 11 3.15 -3.54 12.59
C GLY A 11 2.04 -2.49 12.47
N SER A 12 1.87 -1.61 13.46
CA SER A 12 0.89 -0.53 13.42
C SER A 12 1.20 0.51 12.32
N GLN A 13 2.45 0.95 12.21
CA GLN A 13 2.86 1.88 11.14
C GLN A 13 2.66 1.26 9.77
N VAL A 14 3.11 0.01 9.59
CA VAL A 14 2.97 -0.71 8.32
C VAL A 14 1.49 -0.95 7.98
N ALA A 15 0.67 -1.37 8.93
CA ALA A 15 -0.78 -1.53 8.74
C ALA A 15 -1.46 -0.22 8.32
N ASN A 16 -1.08 0.91 8.93
CA ASN A 16 -1.59 2.22 8.55
C ASN A 16 -1.20 2.60 7.10
N VAL A 17 0.06 2.37 6.71
CA VAL A 17 0.54 2.66 5.35
C VAL A 17 -0.15 1.74 4.33
N LEU A 18 -0.33 0.46 4.65
CA LEU A 18 -1.09 -0.50 3.84
C LEU A 18 -2.54 -0.04 3.66
N SER A 19 -3.22 0.34 4.75
CA SER A 19 -4.60 0.82 4.72
C SER A 19 -4.74 2.09 3.85
N LYS A 20 -3.83 3.06 4.03
CA LYS A 20 -3.80 4.28 3.20
C LYS A 20 -3.56 3.98 1.72
N SER A 21 -2.65 3.05 1.42
CA SER A 21 -2.36 2.64 0.04
C SER A 21 -3.57 1.97 -0.61
N VAL A 22 -4.25 1.08 0.11
CA VAL A 22 -5.49 0.42 -0.34
C VAL A 22 -6.59 1.45 -0.57
N HIS A 23 -6.79 2.38 0.36
CA HIS A 23 -7.80 3.43 0.24
C HIS A 23 -7.54 4.33 -0.98
N LEU A 24 -6.28 4.76 -1.15
CA LEU A 24 -5.87 5.56 -2.29
C LEU A 24 -6.12 4.82 -3.61
N HIS A 25 -5.73 3.54 -3.70
CA HIS A 25 -6.04 2.71 -4.87
C HIS A 25 -7.55 2.63 -5.15
N ARG A 26 -8.37 2.33 -4.13
CA ARG A 26 -9.84 2.25 -4.29
C ARG A 26 -10.43 3.55 -4.83
N SER A 27 -9.91 4.70 -4.40
CA SER A 27 -10.34 6.02 -4.92
C SER A 27 -9.96 6.28 -6.38
N LEU A 28 -9.07 5.45 -6.97
CA LEU A 28 -8.61 5.54 -8.36
C LEU A 28 -9.24 4.46 -9.26
N THR A 29 -10.21 3.71 -8.75
CA THR A 29 -11.00 2.76 -9.54
C THR A 29 -11.87 3.50 -10.55
N ASP A 30 -12.18 2.87 -11.69
CA ASP A 30 -12.94 3.52 -12.76
C ASP A 30 -14.30 4.03 -12.29
N SER A 31 -14.95 3.32 -11.35
CA SER A 31 -16.23 3.73 -10.76
C SER A 31 -16.08 5.03 -9.94
N GLU A 32 -15.10 5.10 -9.04
CA GLU A 32 -14.89 6.27 -8.19
C GLU A 32 -14.41 7.48 -9.00
N ILE A 33 -13.55 7.26 -10.00
CA ILE A 33 -13.14 8.31 -10.95
C ILE A 33 -14.33 8.82 -11.77
N SER A 34 -15.23 7.92 -12.19
CA SER A 34 -16.43 8.31 -12.93
C SER A 34 -17.37 9.15 -12.07
N LYS A 35 -17.57 8.78 -10.80
CA LYS A 35 -18.33 9.58 -9.82
C LYS A 35 -17.68 10.94 -9.59
N LEU A 36 -16.36 10.98 -9.41
CA LEU A 36 -15.62 12.24 -9.25
C LEU A 36 -15.88 13.16 -10.45
N LYS A 37 -15.63 12.68 -11.68
CA LYS A 37 -15.74 13.49 -12.90
C LYS A 37 -17.17 13.89 -13.25
N ASN A 38 -18.16 13.02 -13.04
CA ASN A 38 -19.52 13.25 -13.52
C ASN A 38 -20.50 13.75 -12.46
N GLU A 39 -20.25 13.51 -11.18
CA GLU A 39 -21.15 13.89 -10.11
C GLU A 39 -20.53 15.00 -9.25
N ILE A 40 -19.34 14.76 -8.71
CA ILE A 40 -18.71 15.67 -7.73
C ILE A 40 -18.26 16.97 -8.40
N LEU A 41 -17.44 16.89 -9.46
CA LEU A 41 -16.91 18.08 -10.14
C LEU A 41 -17.99 18.89 -10.85
N LYS A 42 -19.10 18.25 -11.24
CA LYS A 42 -20.24 18.90 -11.90
C LYS A 42 -21.28 19.44 -10.93
N SER A 43 -21.14 19.17 -9.64
CA SER A 43 -22.05 19.67 -8.62
C SER A 43 -22.00 21.20 -8.54
N GLU A 44 -23.17 21.81 -8.35
CA GLU A 44 -23.30 23.26 -8.24
C GLU A 44 -22.45 23.85 -7.11
N GLY A 45 -22.35 23.13 -5.98
CA GLY A 45 -21.52 23.54 -4.86
C GLY A 45 -20.04 23.67 -5.21
N VAL A 46 -19.46 22.68 -5.90
CA VAL A 46 -18.05 22.72 -6.32
C VAL A 46 -17.82 23.81 -7.36
N ARG A 47 -18.73 23.94 -8.33
CA ARG A 47 -18.63 24.95 -9.39
C ARG A 47 -18.72 26.38 -8.87
N ASN A 48 -19.55 26.61 -7.85
CA ASN A 48 -19.76 27.95 -7.28
C ASN A 48 -18.73 28.32 -6.21
N LEU A 49 -18.20 27.34 -5.45
CA LEU A 49 -17.28 27.61 -4.34
C LEU A 49 -15.79 27.48 -4.71
N VAL A 50 -15.45 26.65 -5.70
CA VAL A 50 -14.05 26.37 -6.05
C VAL A 50 -13.70 26.96 -7.41
N SER A 51 -14.31 26.46 -8.48
CA SER A 51 -14.10 26.95 -9.85
C SER A 51 -15.12 26.34 -10.81
N THR A 52 -15.47 27.07 -11.87
CA THR A 52 -16.28 26.56 -12.98
C THR A 52 -15.45 25.84 -14.06
N ASP A 53 -14.11 25.97 -14.03
CA ASP A 53 -13.21 25.30 -14.97
C ASP A 53 -12.95 23.85 -14.53
N GLU A 54 -13.52 22.90 -15.29
CA GLU A 54 -13.34 21.46 -15.05
C GLU A 54 -11.86 21.04 -15.13
N SER A 55 -11.05 21.71 -15.94
CA SER A 55 -9.61 21.41 -16.08
C SER A 55 -8.86 21.75 -14.81
N TYR A 56 -9.13 22.93 -14.25
CA TYR A 56 -8.57 23.36 -12.97
C TYR A 56 -9.00 22.44 -11.82
N LEU A 57 -10.26 22.03 -11.78
CA LEU A 57 -10.75 21.09 -10.78
C LEU A 57 -10.08 19.72 -10.87
N LEU A 58 -9.81 19.23 -12.09
CA LEU A 58 -9.06 17.99 -12.30
C LEU A 58 -7.58 18.12 -11.92
N GLU A 59 -6.94 19.25 -12.19
CA GLU A 59 -5.58 19.55 -11.74
C GLU A 59 -5.49 19.57 -10.21
N LEU A 60 -6.48 20.16 -9.54
CA LEU A 60 -6.56 20.18 -8.08
C LEU A 60 -6.72 18.77 -7.50
N ALA A 61 -7.62 17.96 -8.07
CA ALA A 61 -7.80 16.57 -7.66
C ALA A 61 -6.54 15.73 -7.90
N LEU A 62 -5.85 15.94 -9.03
CA LEU A 62 -4.56 15.31 -9.31
C LEU A 62 -3.52 15.67 -8.23
N ALA A 63 -3.38 16.96 -7.90
CA ALA A 63 -2.45 17.42 -6.89
C ALA A 63 -2.74 16.80 -5.51
N GLU A 64 -4.01 16.71 -5.11
CA GLU A 64 -4.41 16.06 -3.86
C GLU A 64 -4.04 14.57 -3.85
N LYS A 65 -4.33 13.82 -4.92
CA LYS A 65 -3.99 12.39 -5.01
C LYS A 65 -2.49 12.15 -5.02
N LEU A 66 -1.72 13.04 -5.65
CA LEU A 66 -0.25 12.98 -5.61
C LEU A 66 0.30 13.31 -4.23
N ASP A 67 -0.27 14.30 -3.51
CA ASP A 67 0.15 14.59 -2.14
C ASP A 67 -0.11 13.40 -1.20
N ASP A 68 -1.28 12.77 -1.29
CA ASP A 68 -1.59 11.54 -0.56
C ASP A 68 -0.58 10.42 -0.86
N LEU A 69 -0.25 10.22 -2.14
CA LEU A 69 0.74 9.23 -2.55
C LEU A 69 2.14 9.57 -2.02
N ASN A 70 2.56 10.84 -2.10
CA ASN A 70 3.85 11.32 -1.61
C ASN A 70 3.98 11.07 -0.10
N ARG A 71 2.92 11.29 0.68
CA ARG A 71 2.90 10.99 2.11
C ARG A 71 3.13 9.50 2.37
N VAL A 72 2.50 8.62 1.60
CA VAL A 72 2.73 7.16 1.67
C VAL A 72 4.17 6.82 1.27
N ALA A 73 4.64 7.33 0.13
CA ALA A 73 5.97 7.10 -0.41
C ALA A 73 7.09 7.53 0.56
N ASN A 74 6.90 8.65 1.26
CA ASN A 74 7.83 9.14 2.27
C ASN A 74 7.96 8.16 3.45
N VAL A 75 6.84 7.58 3.91
CA VAL A 75 6.90 6.56 4.97
C VAL A 75 7.57 5.29 4.44
N VAL A 76 7.21 4.84 3.23
CA VAL A 76 7.83 3.66 2.59
C VAL A 76 9.34 3.84 2.42
N SER A 77 9.80 5.03 2.03
CA SER A 77 11.22 5.38 1.92
C SER A 77 11.96 5.25 3.26
N ARG A 78 11.34 5.75 4.34
CA ARG A 78 11.90 5.62 5.70
C ARG A 78 11.93 4.17 6.18
N LEU A 79 10.96 3.36 5.77
CA LEU A 79 10.95 1.93 6.05
C LEU A 79 12.03 1.19 5.23
N GLY A 80 12.15 1.53 3.94
CA GLY A 80 13.14 0.95 3.01
C GLY A 80 14.58 1.14 3.45
N LYS A 81 14.92 2.28 4.06
CA LYS A 81 16.26 2.53 4.66
C LYS A 81 16.68 1.51 5.73
N LYS A 82 15.72 0.77 6.31
CA LYS A 82 15.97 -0.25 7.33
C LYS A 82 15.99 -1.68 6.77
N CYS A 83 15.70 -1.85 5.48
CA CYS A 83 15.71 -3.14 4.81
C CYS A 83 17.14 -3.62 4.54
N VAL A 84 17.31 -4.93 4.35
CA VAL A 84 18.61 -5.51 3.96
C VAL A 84 18.84 -5.36 2.46
N GLU A 85 17.76 -5.42 1.67
CA GLU A 85 17.82 -5.30 0.22
C GLU A 85 18.22 -3.88 -0.22
N PRO A 86 19.35 -3.71 -0.94
CA PRO A 86 19.83 -2.39 -1.38
C PRO A 86 18.85 -1.65 -2.28
N ALA A 87 18.07 -2.37 -3.09
CA ALA A 87 17.00 -1.78 -3.87
C ALA A 87 16.02 -1.03 -2.96
N LEU A 88 15.53 -1.64 -1.88
CA LEU A 88 14.56 -0.99 -0.98
C LEU A 88 15.16 0.22 -0.24
N GLN A 89 16.46 0.18 0.09
CA GLN A 89 17.15 1.30 0.72
C GLN A 89 17.19 2.54 -0.19
N GLY A 90 17.30 2.34 -1.50
CA GLY A 90 17.32 3.39 -2.52
C GLY A 90 15.95 3.87 -3.01
N PHE A 91 14.84 3.39 -2.44
CA PHE A 91 13.48 3.66 -2.95
C PHE A 91 13.15 5.15 -3.08
N GLU A 92 13.65 5.98 -2.17
CA GLU A 92 13.43 7.44 -2.20
C GLU A 92 13.89 8.07 -3.52
N HIS A 93 15.08 7.70 -4.00
CA HIS A 93 15.64 8.22 -5.25
C HIS A 93 14.85 7.73 -6.46
N VAL A 94 14.51 6.44 -6.46
CA VAL A 94 13.71 5.84 -7.54
C VAL A 94 12.31 6.46 -7.63
N TYR A 95 11.68 6.71 -6.50
CA TYR A 95 10.39 7.40 -6.48
C TYR A 95 10.52 8.85 -6.98
N GLY A 96 11.59 9.55 -6.60
CA GLY A 96 11.92 10.87 -7.15
C GLY A 96 12.04 10.85 -8.68
N ASP A 97 12.83 9.93 -9.24
CA ASP A 97 13.01 9.77 -10.69
C ASP A 97 11.70 9.45 -11.42
N ILE A 98 10.78 8.74 -10.77
CA ILE A 98 9.43 8.46 -11.28
C ILE A 98 8.57 9.73 -11.33
N VAL A 99 8.59 10.52 -10.26
CA VAL A 99 7.80 11.77 -10.15
C VAL A 99 8.35 12.83 -11.12
N ASP A 100 9.68 12.91 -11.27
CA ASP A 100 10.36 13.82 -12.18
C ASP A 100 10.23 13.42 -13.66
N GLY A 101 9.62 12.26 -13.94
CA GLY A 101 9.39 11.77 -15.30
C GLY A 101 10.64 11.24 -16.00
N VAL A 102 11.72 11.01 -15.25
CA VAL A 102 12.93 10.33 -15.74
C VAL A 102 12.63 8.86 -16.03
N ILE A 103 11.78 8.24 -15.20
CA ILE A 103 11.30 6.87 -15.35
C ILE A 103 9.84 6.87 -15.80
N ASP A 104 9.57 6.38 -17.01
CA ASP A 104 8.18 6.21 -17.48
C ASP A 104 7.55 4.93 -16.91
N VAL A 105 6.69 5.10 -15.91
CA VAL A 105 5.95 4.00 -15.27
C VAL A 105 4.84 3.44 -16.16
N ARG A 106 4.54 4.05 -17.31
CA ARG A 106 3.59 3.49 -18.29
C ARG A 106 4.22 2.39 -19.15
N GLU A 107 5.52 2.50 -19.45
CA GLU A 107 6.31 1.43 -20.09
C GLU A 107 6.44 0.20 -19.16
N LEU A 108 6.21 0.40 -17.86
CA LEU A 108 6.13 -0.62 -16.81
C LEU A 108 4.79 -1.38 -16.81
N GLY A 109 4.10 -1.49 -17.95
CA GLY A 109 2.72 -1.96 -18.11
C GLY A 109 2.34 -3.31 -17.47
N PHE A 110 3.31 -4.11 -17.01
CA PHE A 110 3.07 -5.30 -16.18
C PHE A 110 2.67 -4.98 -14.73
N LEU A 111 3.14 -3.87 -14.16
CA LEU A 111 2.87 -3.46 -12.77
C LEU A 111 1.36 -3.32 -12.48
N VAL A 112 0.60 -2.83 -13.46
CA VAL A 112 -0.85 -2.61 -13.30
C VAL A 112 -1.62 -3.94 -13.27
N LYS A 113 -1.12 -4.99 -13.95
CA LYS A 113 -1.85 -6.26 -14.11
C LYS A 113 -1.97 -7.06 -12.82
N ASP A 114 -1.01 -6.94 -11.90
CA ASP A 114 -1.04 -7.58 -10.57
C ASP A 114 -1.44 -6.62 -9.44
N MET A 115 -1.84 -5.39 -9.78
CA MET A 115 -2.18 -4.37 -8.78
C MET A 115 -3.33 -4.79 -7.88
N GLU A 116 -4.38 -5.38 -8.46
CA GLU A 116 -5.54 -5.89 -7.71
C GLU A 116 -5.15 -7.05 -6.77
N GLY A 117 -4.23 -7.92 -7.21
CA GLY A 117 -3.69 -9.01 -6.38
C GLY A 117 -2.89 -8.49 -5.19
N MET A 118 -2.03 -7.51 -5.43
CA MET A 118 -1.27 -6.81 -4.39
C MET A 118 -2.20 -6.11 -3.40
N VAL A 119 -3.20 -5.37 -3.88
CA VAL A 119 -4.18 -4.65 -3.03
C VAL A 119 -4.97 -5.61 -2.17
N LYS A 120 -5.50 -6.70 -2.74
CA LYS A 120 -6.17 -7.76 -1.97
C LYS A 120 -5.26 -8.39 -0.92
N LYS A 121 -3.98 -8.57 -1.23
CA LYS A 121 -2.99 -9.08 -0.27
C LYS A 121 -2.79 -8.11 0.89
N MET A 122 -2.67 -6.81 0.61
CA MET A 122 -2.57 -5.77 1.63
C MET A 122 -3.82 -5.70 2.50
N GLU A 123 -5.02 -5.80 1.90
CA GLU A 123 -6.29 -5.86 2.62
C GLU A 123 -6.35 -7.06 3.59
N ARG A 124 -5.95 -8.25 3.13
CA ARG A 124 -5.86 -9.44 3.99
C ARG A 124 -4.93 -9.19 5.17
N TYR A 125 -3.77 -8.58 4.94
CA TYR A 125 -2.84 -8.26 6.03
C TYR A 125 -3.41 -7.25 7.02
N VAL A 126 -4.07 -6.20 6.55
CA VAL A 126 -4.72 -5.19 7.41
C VAL A 126 -5.82 -5.84 8.25
N ASN A 127 -6.71 -6.62 7.63
CA ASN A 127 -7.82 -7.28 8.32
C ASN A 127 -7.32 -8.34 9.32
N ALA A 128 -6.39 -9.19 8.91
CA ALA A 128 -5.82 -10.21 9.80
C ALA A 128 -5.08 -9.59 10.99
N THR A 129 -4.38 -8.46 10.77
CA THR A 129 -3.69 -7.74 11.85
C THR A 129 -4.68 -7.10 12.81
N SER A 130 -5.77 -6.49 12.31
CA SER A 130 -6.84 -5.94 13.16
C SER A 130 -7.52 -7.03 13.99
N ASN A 131 -7.92 -8.12 13.35
CA ASN A 131 -8.54 -9.25 14.03
C ASN A 131 -7.61 -9.86 15.07
N LEU A 132 -6.31 -9.99 14.77
CA LEU A 132 -5.33 -10.49 15.72
C LEU A 132 -5.28 -9.65 17.00
N TYR A 133 -5.35 -8.32 16.89
CA TYR A 133 -5.38 -7.45 18.07
C TYR A 133 -6.66 -7.63 18.89
N CYS A 134 -7.83 -7.72 18.24
CA CYS A 134 -9.09 -8.00 18.91
C CYS A 134 -9.07 -9.37 19.62
N GLU A 135 -8.65 -10.44 18.92
CA GLU A 135 -8.63 -11.79 19.49
C GLU A 135 -7.58 -11.94 20.60
N LEU A 136 -6.49 -11.17 20.59
CA LEU A 136 -5.52 -11.10 21.69
C LEU A 136 -6.13 -10.44 22.94
N GLU A 137 -6.96 -9.41 22.77
CA GLU A 137 -7.67 -8.75 23.87
C GLU A 137 -8.69 -9.72 24.51
N VAL A 138 -9.50 -10.39 23.68
CA VAL A 138 -10.44 -11.43 24.13
C VAL A 138 -9.71 -12.57 24.85
N LEU A 139 -8.56 -13.01 24.33
CA LEU A 139 -7.75 -14.04 24.99
C LEU A 139 -7.26 -13.58 26.38
N ASN A 140 -6.82 -12.32 26.51
CA ASN A 140 -6.40 -11.75 27.79
C ASN A 140 -7.55 -11.68 28.80
N GLU A 141 -8.75 -11.28 28.37
CA GLU A 141 -9.96 -11.31 29.22
C GLU A 141 -10.32 -12.75 29.66
N LEU A 142 -10.21 -13.72 28.75
CA LEU A 142 -10.41 -15.14 29.07
C LEU A 142 -9.34 -15.67 30.04
N GLU A 143 -8.07 -15.29 29.90
CA GLU A 143 -7.02 -15.67 30.87
C GLU A 143 -7.29 -15.08 32.27
N GLN A 144 -7.75 -13.83 32.33
CA GLN A 144 -8.09 -13.18 33.59
C GLN A 144 -9.33 -13.81 34.24
N SER A 145 -10.34 -14.17 33.45
CA SER A 145 -11.54 -14.85 33.95
C SER A 145 -11.27 -16.30 34.35
N THR A 146 -10.29 -16.98 33.75
CA THR A 146 -9.81 -18.33 34.19
C THR A 146 -9.37 -18.33 35.66
N LYS A 147 -8.80 -17.23 36.16
CA LYS A 147 -8.41 -17.10 37.57
C LYS A 147 -9.62 -17.05 38.52
N LYS A 148 -10.74 -16.47 38.07
CA LYS A 148 -12.00 -16.39 38.82
C LYS A 148 -12.84 -17.67 38.68
N PHE A 149 -12.82 -18.30 37.51
CA PHE A 149 -13.61 -19.50 37.20
C PHE A 149 -13.07 -20.80 37.82
N ARG A 150 -11.82 -20.82 38.28
CA ARG A 150 -11.25 -21.95 39.04
C ARG A 150 -11.97 -22.23 40.37
N GLN A 151 -12.80 -21.31 40.85
CA GLN A 151 -13.63 -21.45 42.05
C GLN A 151 -15.07 -21.96 41.75
N ASN A 152 -15.46 -22.10 40.48
CA ASN A 152 -16.79 -22.58 40.12
C ASN A 152 -16.89 -24.12 40.23
N GLN A 153 -17.97 -24.60 40.86
CA GLN A 153 -18.20 -26.03 41.14
C GLN A 153 -18.87 -26.80 40.00
N HIS A 154 -19.43 -26.11 38.99
CA HIS A 154 -20.14 -26.75 37.87
C HIS A 154 -19.18 -27.21 36.77
N GLU A 155 -18.99 -28.52 36.67
CA GLU A 155 -18.03 -29.16 35.77
C GLU A 155 -18.35 -28.91 34.27
N GLU A 156 -19.63 -28.84 33.91
CA GLU A 156 -20.07 -28.63 32.54
C GLU A 156 -19.77 -27.19 32.05
N SER A 157 -20.04 -26.18 32.89
CA SER A 157 -19.68 -24.78 32.61
C SER A 157 -18.17 -24.59 32.50
N ARG A 158 -17.39 -25.38 33.25
CA ARG A 158 -15.93 -25.38 33.18
C ARG A 158 -15.42 -25.97 31.86
N ARG A 159 -16.00 -27.08 31.39
CA ARG A 159 -15.63 -27.70 30.10
C ARG A 159 -15.93 -26.77 28.91
N VAL A 160 -17.09 -26.10 28.91
CA VAL A 160 -17.45 -25.12 27.85
C VAL A 160 -16.46 -23.95 27.85
N PHE A 161 -16.07 -23.45 29.03
CA PHE A 161 -15.09 -22.38 29.16
C PHE A 161 -13.68 -22.80 28.69
N GLU A 162 -13.21 -23.98 29.10
CA GLU A 162 -11.93 -24.54 28.65
C GLU A 162 -11.91 -24.76 27.14
N GLN A 163 -13.02 -25.22 26.56
CA GLN A 163 -13.16 -25.38 25.11
C GLN A 163 -13.09 -24.02 24.41
N LYS A 164 -13.83 -23.00 24.88
CA LYS A 164 -13.74 -21.63 24.34
C LYS A 164 -12.32 -21.07 24.40
N PHE A 165 -11.59 -21.34 25.48
CA PHE A 165 -10.20 -20.92 25.63
C PHE A 165 -9.25 -21.61 24.62
N ILE A 166 -9.45 -22.90 24.35
CA ILE A 166 -8.67 -23.65 23.36
C ILE A 166 -8.93 -23.12 21.95
N TRP A 167 -10.20 -22.91 21.59
CA TRP A 167 -10.59 -22.31 20.30
C TRP A 167 -9.95 -20.92 20.12
N GLN A 168 -10.08 -20.06 21.13
CA GLN A 168 -9.48 -18.71 21.11
C GLN A 168 -7.95 -18.76 20.86
N LYS A 169 -7.24 -19.70 21.52
CA LYS A 169 -5.81 -19.89 21.28
C LYS A 169 -5.49 -20.37 19.88
N GLN A 170 -6.35 -21.20 19.28
CA GLN A 170 -6.19 -21.66 17.91
C GLN A 170 -6.41 -20.52 16.92
N ASP A 171 -7.43 -19.70 17.13
CA ASP A 171 -7.72 -18.53 16.27
C ASP A 171 -6.58 -17.50 16.31
N VAL A 172 -6.05 -17.19 17.49
CA VAL A 172 -4.87 -16.31 17.62
C VAL A 172 -3.65 -16.89 16.90
N ARG A 173 -3.42 -18.21 16.94
CA ARG A 173 -2.32 -18.85 16.19
C ARG A 173 -2.52 -18.71 14.70
N HIS A 174 -3.71 -19.03 14.19
CA HIS A 174 -4.01 -18.91 12.77
C HIS A 174 -3.87 -17.45 12.28
N LEU A 175 -4.40 -16.48 13.04
CA LEU A 175 -4.27 -15.06 12.71
C LEU A 175 -2.82 -14.57 12.70
N LYS A 176 -1.95 -15.10 13.56
CA LYS A 176 -0.50 -14.84 13.50
C LYS A 176 0.12 -15.35 12.20
N GLU A 177 -0.29 -16.53 11.73
CA GLU A 177 0.25 -17.13 10.49
C GLU A 177 -0.10 -16.32 9.23
N ILE A 178 -1.31 -15.76 9.17
CA ILE A 178 -1.82 -15.05 7.98
C ILE A 178 -1.62 -13.53 8.02
N SER A 179 -1.27 -12.96 9.18
CA SER A 179 -1.05 -11.51 9.35
C SER A 179 0.39 -11.08 9.03
N LEU A 180 0.68 -9.79 9.25
CA LEU A 180 2.02 -9.23 9.14
C LEU A 180 3.03 -9.88 10.10
N TRP A 181 2.57 -10.59 11.14
CA TRP A 181 3.43 -11.23 12.14
C TRP A 181 4.32 -12.34 11.57
N ASN A 182 3.86 -13.02 10.51
CA ASN A 182 4.61 -14.08 9.85
C ASN A 182 5.33 -13.59 8.57
N GLN A 183 5.35 -12.28 8.33
CA GLN A 183 6.03 -11.70 7.17
C GLN A 183 7.37 -11.09 7.57
N THR A 184 8.35 -11.20 6.68
CA THR A 184 9.61 -10.48 6.85
C THR A 184 9.38 -9.01 6.52
N TYR A 185 10.09 -8.15 7.25
CA TYR A 185 10.01 -6.70 7.07
C TYR A 185 10.22 -6.29 5.60
N ASP A 186 11.28 -6.81 4.99
CA ASP A 186 11.65 -6.52 3.61
C ASP A 186 10.55 -6.89 2.61
N LYS A 187 9.86 -8.04 2.79
CA LYS A 187 8.75 -8.44 1.91
C LYS A 187 7.57 -7.49 1.95
N VAL A 188 7.27 -6.93 3.13
CA VAL A 188 6.15 -5.99 3.27
C VAL A 188 6.51 -4.63 2.70
N VAL A 189 7.75 -4.18 2.91
CA VAL A 189 8.24 -2.92 2.33
C VAL A 189 8.35 -3.03 0.80
N GLU A 190 8.76 -4.18 0.27
CA GLU A 190 8.76 -4.47 -1.17
C GLU A 190 7.35 -4.39 -1.77
N LEU A 191 6.36 -5.01 -1.11
CA LEU A 191 4.95 -4.92 -1.53
C LEU A 191 4.44 -3.48 -1.54
N LEU A 192 4.79 -2.69 -0.51
CA LEU A 192 4.43 -1.29 -0.41
C LEU A 192 5.10 -0.43 -1.49
N ALA A 193 6.41 -0.61 -1.71
CA ALA A 193 7.16 0.12 -2.73
C ALA A 193 6.58 -0.13 -4.13
N ARG A 194 6.27 -1.39 -4.45
CA ARG A 194 5.56 -1.74 -5.71
C ARG A 194 4.23 -1.02 -5.82
N THR A 195 3.43 -1.08 -4.76
CA THR A 195 2.10 -0.46 -4.71
C THR A 195 2.17 1.05 -4.94
N VAL A 196 3.14 1.73 -4.34
CA VAL A 196 3.31 3.18 -4.55
C VAL A 196 3.59 3.50 -6.02
N CYS A 197 4.50 2.76 -6.66
CA CYS A 197 4.79 2.93 -8.09
C CYS A 197 3.57 2.63 -8.96
N THR A 198 2.80 1.58 -8.65
CA THR A 198 1.62 1.21 -9.43
C THR A 198 0.49 2.25 -9.28
N ILE A 199 0.29 2.79 -8.07
CA ILE A 199 -0.66 3.87 -7.82
C ILE A 199 -0.24 5.12 -8.60
N TYR A 200 1.05 5.49 -8.62
CA TYR A 200 1.52 6.62 -9.42
C TYR A 200 1.21 6.44 -10.91
N ALA A 201 1.47 5.24 -11.46
CA ALA A 201 1.15 4.92 -12.84
C ALA A 201 -0.35 5.06 -13.13
N ARG A 202 -1.19 4.60 -12.20
CA ARG A 202 -2.65 4.71 -12.30
C ARG A 202 -3.12 6.15 -12.25
N ILE A 203 -2.61 6.97 -11.32
CA ILE A 203 -2.88 8.42 -11.27
C ILE A 203 -2.48 9.07 -12.60
N SER A 204 -1.27 8.79 -13.08
CA SER A 204 -0.77 9.30 -14.36
C SER A 204 -1.61 8.87 -15.56
N ALA A 205 -2.20 7.69 -15.53
CA ALA A 205 -3.11 7.22 -16.58
C ALA A 205 -4.48 7.92 -16.52
N VAL A 206 -5.05 8.08 -15.33
CA VAL A 206 -6.39 8.67 -15.11
C VAL A 206 -6.43 10.19 -15.37
N PHE A 207 -5.34 10.89 -15.02
CA PHE A 207 -5.23 12.35 -15.09
C PHE A 207 -4.20 12.85 -16.12
N GLY A 208 -3.42 11.96 -16.75
CA GLY A 208 -2.40 12.36 -17.72
C GLY A 208 -2.96 12.96 -19.01
N GLU A 209 -4.16 12.57 -19.41
CA GLU A 209 -4.84 13.15 -20.59
C GLU A 209 -5.22 14.62 -20.37
N SER A 210 -5.58 15.02 -19.15
CA SER A 210 -5.92 16.42 -18.84
C SER A 210 -4.70 17.35 -18.82
N VAL A 211 -3.50 16.84 -18.48
CA VAL A 211 -2.25 17.62 -18.53
C VAL A 211 -1.75 17.80 -19.97
N LEU A 212 -2.00 16.82 -20.85
CA LEU A 212 -1.64 16.89 -22.27
C LEU A 212 -2.51 17.88 -23.06
N GLN A 213 -3.77 18.11 -22.67
CA GLN A 213 -4.59 19.14 -23.29
C GLN A 213 -4.03 20.56 -23.10
N LYS A 214 -3.33 20.83 -21.99
CA LYS A 214 -2.72 22.13 -21.69
C LYS A 214 -1.46 22.42 -22.53
N LYS A 215 -0.71 21.39 -22.93
CA LYS A 215 0.46 21.53 -23.82
C LYS A 215 0.10 21.85 -25.27
N GLY A 216 -1.17 21.71 -25.66
CA GLY A 216 -1.64 22.02 -27.03
C GLY A 216 -1.97 23.50 -27.29
N LEU A 217 -2.03 24.35 -26.26
CA LEU A 217 -2.54 25.74 -26.38
C LEU A 217 -1.55 26.83 -25.93
N GLY A 218 -0.27 26.49 -25.75
CA GLY A 218 0.79 27.46 -25.48
C GLY A 218 2.08 27.09 -26.21
N ALA A 219 2.24 27.58 -27.44
CA ALA A 219 3.50 27.48 -28.17
C ALA A 219 4.57 28.40 -27.54
N VAL A 220 5.82 27.90 -27.45
CA VAL A 220 7.10 28.53 -27.87
C VAL A 220 8.25 27.91 -27.05
N GLU A 221 9.36 27.73 -27.76
CA GLU A 221 10.56 26.94 -27.50
C GLU A 221 11.30 27.20 -26.19
N GLY A 222 11.90 26.12 -25.69
CA GLY A 222 12.95 26.12 -24.68
C GLY A 222 13.60 24.73 -24.59
N PHE A 223 13.92 24.14 -25.75
CA PHE A 223 14.70 22.90 -25.79
C PHE A 223 16.14 23.22 -25.39
N CYS A 224 16.46 23.03 -24.10
CA CYS A 224 17.86 22.95 -23.68
C CYS A 224 18.32 21.51 -23.87
N SER A 225 18.91 21.26 -25.03
CA SER A 225 19.60 20.03 -25.39
C SER A 225 20.86 19.87 -24.53
N SER A 226 20.94 18.80 -23.74
CA SER A 226 22.14 18.30 -23.02
C SER A 226 21.92 16.82 -22.60
N PRO A 227 22.97 15.99 -22.44
CA PRO A 227 23.22 14.77 -23.24
C PRO A 227 22.51 13.47 -22.78
N PRO A 228 22.67 12.34 -23.50
CA PRO A 228 21.94 11.10 -23.24
C PRO A 228 22.54 10.38 -22.02
N MET A 229 22.00 10.67 -20.83
CA MET A 229 22.18 9.82 -19.63
C MET A 229 20.94 8.94 -19.39
N LYS A 230 20.09 8.79 -20.41
CA LYS A 230 18.75 8.20 -20.35
C LYS A 230 18.74 6.67 -20.41
N ASP A 231 19.81 6.05 -20.92
CA ASP A 231 19.88 4.60 -21.06
C ASP A 231 20.45 3.94 -19.80
N GLU A 232 21.42 4.57 -19.13
CA GLU A 232 22.06 3.99 -17.95
C GLU A 232 21.13 3.94 -16.72
N CYS A 233 20.34 4.98 -16.43
CA CYS A 233 19.32 4.92 -15.36
C CYS A 233 18.19 3.94 -15.68
N ARG A 234 17.76 3.85 -16.94
CA ARG A 234 16.71 2.91 -17.39
C ARG A 234 17.20 1.47 -17.32
N GLU A 235 18.46 1.23 -17.65
CA GLU A 235 19.12 -0.07 -17.61
C GLU A 235 19.53 -0.46 -16.19
N VAL A 236 19.92 0.48 -15.31
CA VAL A 236 20.14 0.26 -13.87
C VAL A 236 18.82 -0.05 -13.17
N PHE A 237 17.74 0.67 -13.50
CA PHE A 237 16.40 0.35 -13.02
C PHE A 237 15.97 -1.04 -13.51
N ARG A 238 16.21 -1.39 -14.79
CA ARG A 238 15.92 -2.75 -15.28
C ARG A 238 16.82 -3.84 -14.66
N LYS A 239 18.11 -3.58 -14.44
CA LYS A 239 19.12 -4.56 -14.03
C LYS A 239 19.18 -4.78 -12.52
N TYR A 240 18.99 -3.73 -11.73
CA TYR A 240 19.12 -3.79 -10.26
C TYR A 240 17.78 -3.64 -9.54
N TRP A 241 16.75 -3.09 -10.19
CA TRP A 241 15.43 -2.88 -9.59
C TRP A 241 14.32 -3.73 -10.22
N TRP A 242 14.38 -4.08 -11.51
CA TRP A 242 13.33 -4.85 -12.20
C TRP A 242 13.63 -6.35 -12.26
N LEU A 243 14.81 -6.76 -12.75
CA LEU A 243 15.20 -8.16 -12.94
C LEU A 243 15.29 -8.94 -11.61
N PRO A 244 15.90 -8.40 -10.53
CA PRO A 244 15.88 -9.04 -9.21
C PRO A 244 14.49 -9.06 -8.57
N TRP A 245 13.66 -8.03 -8.79
CA TRP A 245 12.28 -7.95 -8.31
C TRP A 245 11.36 -8.97 -8.99
N PHE A 246 11.52 -9.20 -10.29
CA PHE A 246 10.74 -10.18 -11.06
C PHE A 246 11.14 -11.63 -10.73
N THR A 247 12.45 -11.90 -10.62
CA THR A 247 12.97 -13.26 -10.34
C THR A 247 12.71 -13.74 -8.91
N LYS A 248 12.55 -12.84 -7.94
CA LYS A 248 12.12 -13.18 -6.57
C LYS A 248 10.60 -13.32 -6.43
N GLY A 249 9.81 -12.61 -7.24
CA GLY A 249 8.34 -12.65 -7.21
C GLY A 249 7.70 -13.90 -7.84
N PHE A 250 8.39 -14.57 -8.77
CA PHE A 250 7.84 -15.76 -9.45
C PHE A 250 8.13 -17.10 -8.75
N ARG A 251 8.92 -17.13 -7.66
CA ARG A 251 9.33 -18.37 -6.98
C ARG A 251 8.53 -18.68 -5.71
N ALA A 252 7.23 -18.37 -5.69
CA ALA A 252 6.37 -18.65 -4.55
C ALA A 252 4.99 -19.21 -4.93
N THR A 253 4.92 -20.08 -5.93
CA THR A 253 3.81 -21.04 -6.11
C THR A 253 4.29 -22.25 -6.92
N GLU A 254 5.32 -22.96 -6.46
CA GLU A 254 5.63 -24.31 -6.99
C GLU A 254 6.54 -25.06 -6.01
N THR A 255 5.92 -25.65 -4.99
CA THR A 255 6.24 -26.91 -4.28
C THR A 255 5.17 -27.02 -3.18
N GLY A 256 4.12 -27.83 -3.26
CA GLY A 256 3.97 -29.02 -4.08
C GLY A 256 4.75 -30.20 -3.53
N CYS A 257 4.69 -30.43 -2.21
CA CYS A 257 4.66 -31.74 -1.54
C CYS A 257 4.46 -31.55 -0.03
#